data_AF-A0A6P0HSY5-F1
#
_entry.id   AF-A0A6P0HSY5-F1
#
_cell.length_a   1.000
_cell.length_b   1.000
_cell.length_c   1.000
_cell.angle_alpha   90.00
_cell.angle_beta   90.00
_cell.angle_gamma   90.00
#
_symmetry.space_group_name_H-M   'P 1'
#
loop_
_entity.id
_entity.type
_entity.pdbx_description
1 polymer ?
#
loop_
_entity_poly.entity_id
_entity_poly.type
_entity_poly.pdbx_seq_one_letter_code
_entity_poly.pdbx_strand_id
1 'polypeptide(L)'
;MDINRNNMLLPQFIKEDSTGNFKSHYTSGNPQANFQYIALKRLDGYQWSELSQELGVPIPALSNFYQRCLKKFRQIFIDYLSN
;
A
#
# COMPACT_ATOMS: atom_id res chain seq x y z
N MET A 1 0.53 27.12 1.78
CA MET A 1 -0.19 25.90 1.37
C MET A 1 0.37 24.77 2.20
N ASP A 2 -0.40 24.34 3.19
CA ASP A 2 0.05 23.36 4.18
C ASP A 2 0.23 21.98 3.58
N ILE A 3 1.47 21.49 3.58
CA ILE A 3 1.87 20.13 3.20
C ILE A 3 1.20 19.05 4.10
N ASN A 4 0.59 19.45 5.21
CA ASN A 4 0.01 18.58 6.22
C ASN A 4 -1.43 18.08 5.97
N ARG A 5 -2.18 18.64 4.99
CA ARG A 5 -3.56 18.16 4.71
C ARG A 5 -3.63 16.81 4.00
N ASN A 6 -2.55 16.39 3.33
CA ASN A 6 -2.57 15.21 2.45
C ASN A 6 -2.40 13.87 3.20
N ASN A 7 -1.82 13.87 4.40
CA ASN A 7 -1.50 12.63 5.11
C ASN A 7 -2.73 11.88 5.68
N MET A 8 -3.82 12.56 6.02
CA MET A 8 -5.04 11.87 6.50
C MET A 8 -5.90 11.30 5.37
N LEU A 9 -5.79 11.86 4.15
CA LEU A 9 -6.65 11.47 3.04
C LEU A 9 -6.09 10.27 2.26
N LEU A 10 -4.76 10.14 2.19
CA LEU A 10 -4.12 9.03 1.49
C LEU A 10 -4.46 7.63 2.07
N PRO A 11 -4.45 7.41 3.41
CA PRO A 11 -4.92 6.15 3.99
C PRO A 11 -6.39 5.88 3.64
N GLN A 12 -7.25 6.89 3.69
CA GLN A 12 -8.67 6.74 3.37
C GLN A 12 -8.87 6.38 1.89
N PHE A 13 -8.16 7.03 0.98
CA PHE A 13 -8.17 6.72 -0.45
C PHE A 13 -7.73 5.27 -0.74
N ILE A 14 -6.63 4.84 -0.11
CA ILE A 14 -6.14 3.46 -0.24
C ILE A 14 -7.15 2.46 0.34
N LYS A 15 -7.81 2.81 1.45
CA LYS A 15 -8.83 1.97 2.11
C LYS A 15 -10.11 1.85 1.31
N GLU A 16 -10.58 2.94 0.72
CA GLU A 16 -11.76 2.96 -0.15
C GLU A 16 -11.54 2.09 -1.39
N ASP A 17 -10.33 2.13 -1.96
CA ASP A 17 -9.94 1.34 -3.14
C ASP A 17 -11.07 1.31 -4.19
N SER A 18 -11.53 2.51 -4.56
CA SER A 18 -12.73 2.69 -5.39
C SER A 18 -12.61 2.00 -6.76
N THR A 19 -11.38 1.68 -7.17
CA THR A 19 -11.07 0.97 -8.43
C THR A 19 -10.84 -0.54 -8.24
N GLY A 20 -10.77 -1.03 -6.99
CA GLY A 20 -10.47 -2.42 -6.63
C GLY A 20 -9.04 -2.87 -6.94
N ASN A 21 -8.18 -1.97 -7.41
CA ASN A 21 -6.84 -2.29 -7.89
C ASN A 21 -5.85 -2.58 -6.76
N PHE A 22 -6.05 -1.99 -5.57
CA PHE A 22 -5.11 -2.15 -4.46
C PHE A 22 -5.29 -3.48 -3.73
N LYS A 23 -6.54 -3.88 -3.49
CA LYS A 23 -6.86 -5.15 -2.81
C LYS A 23 -6.68 -6.36 -3.72
N SER A 24 -6.94 -6.22 -5.02
CA SER A 24 -6.79 -7.31 -5.99
C SER A 24 -5.34 -7.62 -6.36
N HIS A 25 -4.39 -6.73 -6.05
CA HIS A 25 -2.98 -6.95 -6.31
C HIS A 25 -2.29 -7.47 -5.05
N TYR A 26 -1.95 -8.77 -5.05
CA TYR A 26 -1.36 -9.47 -3.90
C TYR A 26 -0.15 -10.33 -4.29
N THR A 27 0.68 -10.68 -3.31
CA THR A 27 1.77 -11.63 -3.53
C THR A 27 1.21 -13.01 -3.86
N SER A 28 1.77 -13.68 -4.87
CA SER A 28 1.26 -14.96 -5.39
C SER A 28 0.85 -15.94 -4.27
N GLY A 29 -0.39 -16.41 -4.31
CA GLY A 29 -0.92 -17.38 -3.34
C GLY A 29 -1.29 -16.83 -1.97
N ASN A 30 -1.09 -15.53 -1.69
CA ASN A 30 -1.46 -14.92 -0.41
C ASN A 30 -2.27 -13.62 -0.60
N PRO A 31 -3.61 -13.71 -0.73
CA PRO A 31 -4.48 -12.54 -0.86
C PRO A 31 -4.46 -11.57 0.34
N GLN A 32 -4.02 -12.02 1.52
CA GLN A 32 -3.89 -11.15 2.70
C GLN A 32 -2.69 -10.19 2.55
N ALA A 33 -1.63 -10.63 1.86
CA ALA A 33 -0.50 -9.80 1.47
C ALA A 33 -0.79 -8.98 0.19
N ASN A 34 -1.91 -8.26 0.19
CA ASN A 34 -2.28 -7.31 -0.87
C ASN A 34 -1.71 -5.92 -0.62
N PHE A 35 -1.64 -5.11 -1.68
CA PHE A 35 -1.07 -3.77 -1.61
C PHE A 35 -1.83 -2.85 -0.65
N GLN A 36 -3.18 -2.88 -0.67
CA GLN A 36 -4.00 -2.08 0.26
C GLN A 36 -3.59 -2.34 1.72
N TYR A 37 -3.57 -3.61 2.11
CA TYR A 37 -3.24 -4.00 3.49
C TYR A 37 -1.85 -3.54 3.91
N ILE A 38 -0.85 -3.84 3.09
CA ILE A 38 0.56 -3.51 3.37
C ILE A 38 0.74 -1.99 3.42
N ALA A 39 0.15 -1.25 2.49
CA ALA A 39 0.27 0.20 2.44
C ALA A 39 -0.35 0.88 3.67
N LEU A 40 -1.54 0.46 4.09
CA LEU A 40 -2.19 0.99 5.30
C LEU A 40 -1.35 0.73 6.55
N LYS A 41 -0.87 -0.50 6.74
CA LYS A 41 0.00 -0.83 7.87
C LYS A 41 1.30 -0.03 7.88
N ARG A 42 1.93 0.16 6.72
CA ARG A 42 3.14 0.98 6.60
C ARG A 42 2.89 2.45 6.95
N LEU A 43 1.72 2.99 6.59
CA LEU A 43 1.30 4.34 6.96
C LEU A 43 0.99 4.45 8.46
N ASP A 44 0.48 3.39 9.08
CA ASP A 44 0.27 3.28 10.53
C ASP A 44 1.58 3.05 11.33
N GLY A 45 2.73 2.95 10.66
CA GLY A 45 4.04 2.86 11.30
C GLY A 45 4.59 1.44 11.52
N TYR A 46 3.90 0.40 11.03
CA TYR A 46 4.38 -0.98 11.13
C TYR A 46 5.68 -1.18 10.35
N GLN A 47 6.60 -1.95 10.92
CA GLN A 47 7.87 -2.28 10.32
C GLN A 47 7.77 -3.50 9.41
N TRP A 48 8.69 -3.61 8.45
CA TRP A 48 8.72 -4.74 7.52
C TRP A 48 8.88 -6.08 8.22
N SER A 49 9.61 -6.14 9.34
CA SER A 49 9.76 -7.34 10.15
C SER A 49 8.44 -7.81 10.74
N GLU A 50 7.61 -6.89 11.25
CA GLU A 50 6.30 -7.21 11.82
C GLU A 50 5.36 -7.76 10.74
N LEU A 51 5.31 -7.09 9.58
CA LEU A 51 4.49 -7.53 8.45
C LEU A 51 4.97 -8.85 7.84
N SER A 52 6.29 -9.07 7.81
CA SER A 52 6.89 -10.31 7.33
C SER A 52 6.50 -11.49 8.22
N GLN A 53 6.56 -11.30 9.53
CA GLN A 53 6.11 -12.30 10.50
C GLN A 53 4.61 -12.56 10.40
N GLU A 54 3.79 -11.50 10.30
CA GLU A 54 2.35 -11.60 10.23
C GLU A 54 1.85 -12.31 8.96
N LEU A 55 2.42 -11.96 7.80
CA LEU A 55 1.97 -12.45 6.50
C LEU A 55 2.69 -13.73 6.07
N GLY A 56 3.73 -14.18 6.79
CA GLY A 56 4.57 -15.31 6.40
C GLY A 56 5.35 -15.08 5.09
N VAL A 57 5.58 -13.82 4.72
CA VAL A 57 6.29 -13.43 3.49
C VAL A 57 7.66 -12.87 3.86
N PRO A 58 8.78 -13.34 3.27
CA PRO A 58 10.10 -12.80 3.56
C PRO A 58 10.20 -11.29 3.31
N ILE A 59 10.87 -10.55 4.20
CA ILE A 59 11.06 -9.08 4.09
C ILE A 59 11.48 -8.64 2.68
N PRO A 60 12.48 -9.27 2.01
CA PRO A 60 12.88 -8.85 0.68
C PRO A 60 11.76 -9.00 -0.37
N ALA A 61 10.98 -10.08 -0.29
CA ALA A 61 9.85 -10.32 -1.17
C ALA A 61 8.74 -9.29 -0.94
N LEU A 62 8.43 -8.99 0.33
CA LEU A 62 7.41 -8.02 0.71
C LEU A 62 7.77 -6.60 0.29
N SER A 63 9.01 -6.17 0.56
CA SER A 63 9.51 -4.85 0.15
C SER A 63 9.55 -4.70 -1.38
N ASN A 64 10.04 -5.72 -2.11
CA ASN A 64 10.08 -5.69 -3.57
C ASN A 64 8.67 -5.66 -4.19
N PHE A 65 7.74 -6.44 -3.64
CA PHE A 65 6.34 -6.39 -4.02
C PHE A 65 5.77 -4.98 -3.82
N TYR A 66 5.98 -4.38 -2.64
CA TYR A 66 5.50 -3.04 -2.34
C TYR A 66 6.07 -1.99 -3.30
N GLN A 67 7.38 -1.98 -3.56
CA GLN A 67 8.00 -1.06 -4.51
C GLN A 67 7.46 -1.22 -5.94
N ARG A 68 7.22 -2.45 -6.39
CA ARG A 68 6.57 -2.71 -7.68
C ARG A 68 5.15 -2.16 -7.72
N CYS A 69 4.39 -2.29 -6.65
CA CYS A 69 3.04 -1.72 -6.56
C CYS A 69 3.09 -0.19 -6.63
N LEU A 70 4.02 0.46 -5.93
CA LEU A 70 4.19 1.92 -6.01
C LEU A 70 4.48 2.37 -7.44
N LYS A 71 5.32 1.64 -8.18
CA LYS A 71 5.57 1.94 -9.61
C LYS A 71 4.32 1.72 -10.45
N LYS A 72 3.60 0.61 -10.24
CA LYS A 72 2.38 0.26 -10.97
C LYS A 72 1.25 1.27 -10.76
N PHE A 73 1.06 1.73 -9.53
CA PHE A 73 -0.03 2.61 -9.14
C PHE A 73 0.38 4.09 -9.10
N ARG A 74 1.58 4.42 -9.59
CA ARG A 74 2.11 5.79 -9.59
C ARG A 74 1.13 6.79 -10.21
N GLN A 75 0.54 6.45 -11.36
CA GLN A 75 -0.39 7.37 -12.04
C GLN A 75 -1.66 7.59 -11.21
N ILE A 76 -2.23 6.53 -10.64
CA ILE A 76 -3.39 6.60 -9.75
C ILE A 76 -3.12 7.56 -8.58
N PHE A 77 -1.95 7.48 -7.96
CA PHE A 77 -1.57 8.40 -6.88
C PHE A 77 -1.35 9.83 -7.35
N ILE A 78 -0.77 10.04 -8.54
CA ILE A 78 -0.59 11.39 -9.11
C ILE A 78 -1.95 12.03 -9.39
N ASP A 79 -2.86 11.31 -10.03
CA ASP A 79 -4.20 11.79 -10.37
C ASP A 79 -4.99 12.17 -9.11
N TYR A 80 -4.82 11.39 -8.04
CA TYR A 80 -5.41 11.67 -6.74
C TYR A 80 -4.81 12.91 -6.06
N LEU A 81 -3.48 13.04 -6.05
CA LEU A 81 -2.78 14.14 -5.37
C LEU A 81 -2.80 15.47 -6.15
N SER A 82 -3.18 15.43 -7.43
CA SER A 82 -3.23 16.60 -8.31
C SER A 82 -4.62 17.23 -8.40
N ASN A 83 -5.63 16.61 -7.77
CA ASN A 83 -6.96 17.19 -7.51
C ASN A 83 -6.99 17.86 -6.13
#